data_AF-A0A0F9CD11-F1
#
_entry.id   AF-A0A0F9CD11-F1
#
_cell.length_a   1.000
_cell.length_b   1.000
_cell.length_c   1.000
_cell.angle_alpha   90.00
_cell.angle_beta   90.00
_cell.angle_gamma   90.00
#
_symmetry.space_group_name_H-M   'P 1'
#
loop_
_entity.id
_entity.type
_entity.pdbx_description
1 polymer ?
#
loop_
_entity_poly.entity_id
_entity_poly.type
_entity_poly.pdbx_seq_one_letter_code
_entity_poly.pdbx_strand_id
1 'polypeptide(L)'
;MEILKGIKEQYAKHHRVTYTYEALETAANLSSRYITERFLPDKAIDLIDECASKLRIEIDSMPTEIDEIQRRITQLEIEREALKKESDPVSRERLQKLEAELGAMKEEITSMKLHWQGEKDVIQTIRSVKEACEQLNIEEQQAEREGDLSRVAEIRYGQAVELQNRLEDANEKLSQLQKDRKMLKEEVDDEDIA
;
A
#
# COMPACT_ATOMS: atom_id res chain seq x y z
N MET A 1 -13.60 -22.70 3.36
CA MET A 1 -12.30 -22.36 2.75
C MET A 1 -12.35 -22.32 1.23
N GLU A 2 -12.79 -23.38 0.53
CA GLU A 2 -12.81 -23.39 -0.95
C GLU A 2 -13.65 -22.26 -1.56
N ILE A 3 -14.78 -21.93 -0.94
CA ILE A 3 -15.61 -20.79 -1.34
C ILE A 3 -14.82 -19.48 -1.21
N LEU A 4 -14.22 -19.17 -0.06
CA LEU A 4 -13.40 -17.95 0.12
C LEU A 4 -12.22 -17.87 -0.87
N LYS A 5 -11.62 -19.00 -1.25
CA LYS A 5 -10.58 -19.03 -2.29
C LYS A 5 -11.12 -18.64 -3.67
N GLY A 6 -12.35 -19.04 -4.01
CA GLY A 6 -13.01 -18.69 -5.27
C GLY A 6 -13.52 -17.26 -5.35
N ILE A 7 -13.90 -16.65 -4.21
CA ILE A 7 -14.36 -15.24 -4.20
C ILE A 7 -13.21 -14.24 -3.94
N LYS A 8 -12.05 -14.72 -3.45
CA LYS A 8 -10.81 -13.93 -3.20
C LYS A 8 -10.49 -12.98 -4.35
N GLU A 9 -10.50 -13.49 -5.58
CA GLU A 9 -10.13 -12.70 -6.76
C GLU A 9 -11.11 -11.56 -7.00
N GLN A 10 -12.43 -11.77 -6.87
CA GLN A 10 -13.44 -10.74 -7.08
C GLN A 10 -13.37 -9.60 -6.05
N TYR A 11 -13.07 -9.91 -4.78
CA TYR A 11 -13.00 -8.89 -3.72
C TYR A 11 -11.67 -8.13 -3.72
N ALA A 12 -10.54 -8.80 -3.99
CA ALA A 12 -9.24 -8.15 -4.15
C ALA A 12 -9.30 -7.02 -5.19
N LYS A 13 -10.11 -7.22 -6.24
CA LYS A 13 -10.37 -6.25 -7.30
C LYS A 13 -11.18 -5.04 -6.83
N HIS A 14 -12.27 -5.28 -6.11
CA HIS A 14 -13.12 -4.20 -5.59
C HIS A 14 -12.33 -3.24 -4.67
N HIS A 15 -11.42 -3.78 -3.86
CA HIS A 15 -10.64 -2.99 -2.90
C HIS A 15 -9.24 -2.59 -3.40
N ARG A 16 -8.78 -3.11 -4.54
CA ARG A 16 -7.43 -2.89 -5.11
C ARG A 16 -6.30 -3.26 -4.14
N VAL A 17 -6.48 -4.32 -3.36
CA VAL A 17 -5.48 -4.87 -2.43
C VAL A 17 -5.37 -6.37 -2.64
N THR A 18 -4.21 -6.95 -2.33
CA THR A 18 -4.04 -8.40 -2.30
C THR A 18 -4.18 -8.93 -0.87
N TYR A 19 -4.68 -10.15 -0.75
CA TYR A 19 -4.85 -10.83 0.54
C TYR A 19 -3.93 -12.03 0.59
N THR A 20 -3.19 -12.17 1.69
CA THR A 20 -2.43 -13.40 1.99
C THR A 20 -3.40 -14.55 2.27
N TYR A 21 -2.92 -15.80 2.21
CA TYR A 21 -3.79 -16.94 2.53
C TYR A 21 -4.12 -16.99 4.02
N GLU A 22 -3.16 -16.62 4.83
CA GLU A 22 -3.18 -16.48 6.28
C GLU A 22 -4.24 -15.45 6.69
N ALA A 23 -4.27 -14.30 6.01
CA ALA A 23 -5.30 -13.28 6.21
C ALA A 23 -6.73 -13.85 6.03
N LEU A 24 -6.96 -14.61 4.96
CA LEU A 24 -8.29 -15.21 4.69
C LEU A 24 -8.68 -16.26 5.73
N GLU A 25 -7.71 -17.03 6.23
CA GLU A 25 -7.93 -18.02 7.28
C GLU A 25 -8.23 -17.35 8.62
N THR A 26 -7.48 -16.31 8.99
CA THR A 26 -7.69 -15.51 10.20
C THR A 26 -9.05 -14.83 10.16
N ALA A 27 -9.45 -14.24 9.03
CA ALA A 27 -10.78 -13.64 8.87
C ALA A 27 -11.91 -14.67 9.05
N ALA A 28 -11.77 -15.86 8.47
CA ALA A 28 -12.75 -16.93 8.64
C ALA A 28 -12.84 -17.39 10.11
N ASN A 29 -11.70 -17.51 10.78
CA ASN A 29 -11.62 -17.97 12.18
C ASN A 29 -12.19 -16.93 13.16
N LEU A 30 -11.79 -15.66 13.04
CA LEU A 30 -12.24 -14.59 13.94
C LEU A 30 -13.72 -14.27 13.72
N SER A 31 -14.16 -14.15 12.47
CA SER A 31 -15.59 -13.92 12.19
C SER A 31 -16.45 -15.10 12.66
N SER A 32 -15.96 -16.35 12.55
CA SER A 32 -16.64 -17.52 13.10
C SER A 32 -16.76 -17.47 14.62
N ARG A 33 -15.74 -16.97 15.32
CA ARG A 33 -15.67 -16.96 16.77
C ARG A 33 -16.42 -15.80 17.42
N TYR A 34 -16.39 -14.62 16.83
CA TYR A 34 -16.87 -13.38 17.45
C TYR A 34 -18.12 -12.78 16.80
N ILE A 35 -18.42 -13.13 15.55
CA ILE A 35 -19.62 -12.66 14.84
C ILE A 35 -20.61 -13.83 14.74
N THR A 36 -21.42 -14.02 15.77
CA THR A 36 -22.37 -15.15 15.88
C THR A 36 -23.70 -14.91 15.17
N GLU A 37 -24.03 -13.67 14.85
CA GLU A 37 -25.34 -13.29 14.27
C GLU A 37 -25.39 -13.38 12.74
N ARG A 38 -24.25 -13.69 12.11
CA ARG A 38 -24.11 -13.83 10.65
C ARG A 38 -23.45 -15.16 10.28
N PHE A 39 -23.63 -15.57 9.04
CA PHE A 39 -23.10 -16.82 8.50
C PHE A 39 -21.88 -16.58 7.59
N LEU A 40 -21.02 -17.58 7.48
CA LEU A 40 -19.97 -17.59 6.46
C LEU A 40 -20.60 -17.81 5.06
N PRO A 41 -20.02 -17.27 3.98
CA PRO A 41 -18.76 -16.49 3.94
C PRO A 41 -18.92 -14.99 4.26
N ASP A 42 -20.14 -14.47 4.26
CA ASP A 42 -20.50 -13.03 4.35
C ASP A 42 -19.75 -12.28 5.46
N LYS A 43 -19.80 -12.79 6.70
CA LYS A 43 -19.12 -12.15 7.84
C LYS A 43 -17.58 -12.12 7.77
N ALA A 44 -16.97 -13.05 7.05
CA ALA A 44 -15.53 -13.04 6.84
C ALA A 44 -15.16 -12.04 5.74
N ILE A 45 -16.04 -11.89 4.75
CA ILE A 45 -15.90 -10.91 3.67
C ILE A 45 -15.99 -9.48 4.24
N ASP A 46 -16.96 -9.19 5.09
CA ASP A 46 -17.07 -7.86 5.72
C ASP A 46 -15.78 -7.45 6.46
N LEU A 47 -15.19 -8.40 7.21
CA LEU A 47 -13.95 -8.19 7.96
C LEU A 47 -12.77 -7.89 7.02
N ILE A 48 -12.69 -8.64 5.92
CA ILE A 48 -11.68 -8.45 4.87
C ILE A 48 -11.87 -7.08 4.19
N ASP A 49 -13.10 -6.67 3.89
CA ASP A 49 -13.43 -5.41 3.24
C ASP A 49 -13.08 -4.19 4.13
N GLU A 50 -13.25 -4.33 5.45
CA GLU A 50 -12.86 -3.30 6.43
C GLU A 50 -11.32 -3.14 6.47
N CYS A 51 -10.59 -4.25 6.60
CA CYS A 51 -9.12 -4.25 6.58
C CYS A 51 -8.57 -3.72 5.25
N ALA A 52 -9.18 -4.10 4.13
CA ALA A 52 -8.81 -3.63 2.80
C ALA A 52 -9.03 -2.12 2.62
N SER A 53 -10.14 -1.61 3.12
CA SER A 53 -10.46 -0.17 3.10
C SER A 53 -9.49 0.62 3.97
N LYS A 54 -9.11 0.08 5.13
CA LYS A 54 -8.08 0.63 6.02
C LYS A 54 -6.71 0.67 5.33
N LEU A 55 -6.27 -0.43 4.74
CA LEU A 55 -5.00 -0.51 4.01
C LEU A 55 -4.95 0.49 2.84
N ARG A 56 -6.07 0.67 2.13
CA ARG A 56 -6.15 1.69 1.07
C ARG A 56 -5.93 3.10 1.60
N ILE A 57 -6.56 3.45 2.73
CA ILE A 57 -6.36 4.74 3.39
C ILE A 57 -4.90 4.91 3.81
N GLU A 58 -4.27 3.86 4.36
CA GLU A 58 -2.87 3.88 4.76
C GLU A 58 -1.94 4.14 3.56
N ILE A 59 -2.16 3.47 2.42
CA ILE A 59 -1.38 3.70 1.18
C ILE A 59 -1.55 5.12 0.63
N ASP A 60 -2.75 5.67 0.75
CA ASP A 60 -3.03 7.01 0.24
C ASP A 60 -2.57 8.12 1.20
N SER A 61 -2.40 7.80 2.48
CA SER A 61 -1.98 8.74 3.52
C SER A 61 -0.47 8.76 3.74
N MET A 62 -0.01 9.80 4.42
CA MET A 62 1.40 9.97 4.78
C MET A 62 1.75 9.00 5.93
N PRO A 63 2.85 8.24 5.83
CA PRO A 63 3.33 7.36 6.89
C PRO A 63 3.47 8.09 8.22
N THR A 64 3.14 7.42 9.32
CA THR A 64 3.16 8.00 10.67
C THR A 64 4.55 8.51 11.05
N GLU A 65 5.60 7.81 10.63
CA GLU A 65 6.99 8.21 10.88
C GLU A 65 7.34 9.54 10.20
N ILE A 66 6.81 9.80 9.01
CA ILE A 66 6.99 11.09 8.31
C ILE A 66 6.19 12.18 9.04
N ASP A 67 4.95 11.89 9.47
CA ASP A 67 4.12 12.85 10.21
C ASP A 67 4.75 13.25 11.55
N GLU A 68 5.29 12.29 12.30
CA GLU A 68 5.97 12.54 13.58
C GLU A 68 7.18 13.47 13.44
N ILE A 69 8.05 13.20 12.47
CA ILE A 69 9.21 14.06 12.18
C ILE A 69 8.72 15.45 11.74
N GLN A 70 7.67 15.54 10.92
CA GLN A 70 7.13 16.82 10.47
C GLN A 70 6.57 17.66 11.61
N ARG A 71 5.84 17.03 12.55
CA ARG A 71 5.38 17.70 13.77
C ARG A 71 6.55 18.17 14.63
N ARG A 72 7.61 17.36 14.75
CA ARG A 72 8.80 17.72 15.51
C ARG A 72 9.53 18.92 14.89
N ILE A 73 9.73 18.91 13.58
CA ILE A 73 10.28 20.04 12.82
C ILE A 73 9.47 21.31 13.09
N THR A 74 8.13 21.20 13.03
CA THR A 74 7.25 22.36 13.26
C THR A 74 7.42 22.95 14.67
N GLN A 75 7.51 22.10 15.70
CA GLN A 75 7.77 22.55 17.08
C GLN A 75 9.13 23.27 17.19
N LEU A 76 10.18 22.70 16.60
CA LEU A 76 11.52 23.28 16.61
C LEU A 76 11.56 24.60 15.82
N GLU A 77 10.82 24.72 14.72
CA GLU A 77 10.72 25.98 13.97
C GLU A 77 10.04 27.09 14.80
N ILE A 78 9.04 26.76 15.61
CA ILE A 78 8.43 27.73 16.54
C ILE A 78 9.43 28.15 17.62
N GLU A 79 10.16 27.19 18.22
CA GLU A 79 11.24 27.49 19.19
C GLU A 79 12.32 28.37 18.56
N ARG A 80 12.70 28.11 17.29
CA ARG A 80 13.64 28.93 16.52
C ARG A 80 13.18 30.39 16.43
N GLU A 81 11.92 30.62 16.06
CA GLU A 81 11.38 31.99 15.92
C GLU A 81 11.26 32.73 17.26
N ALA A 82 11.08 32.01 18.37
CA ALA A 82 11.16 32.58 19.70
C ALA A 82 12.60 33.00 20.04
N LEU A 83 13.56 32.08 19.86
CA LEU A 83 14.98 32.31 20.18
C LEU A 83 15.62 33.41 19.33
N LYS A 84 15.16 33.63 18.09
CA LYS A 84 15.63 34.75 17.25
C LYS A 84 15.35 36.14 17.83
N LYS A 85 14.38 36.26 18.74
CA LYS A 85 14.03 37.53 19.40
C LYS A 85 14.89 37.79 20.64
N GLU A 86 15.56 36.76 21.14
CA GLU A 86 16.45 36.84 22.29
C GLU A 86 17.86 37.27 21.86
N SER A 87 18.56 37.99 22.74
CA SER A 87 19.89 38.57 22.42
C SER A 87 21.02 38.05 23.32
N ASP A 88 20.71 37.23 24.32
CA ASP A 88 21.70 36.72 25.26
C ASP A 88 22.59 35.62 24.63
N PRO A 89 23.82 35.44 25.14
CA PRO A 89 24.76 34.46 24.59
C PRO A 89 24.26 33.01 24.63
N VAL A 90 23.46 32.65 25.64
CA VAL A 90 22.95 31.28 25.81
C VAL A 90 21.89 30.98 24.75
N SER A 91 20.98 31.92 24.49
CA SER A 91 19.98 31.81 23.43
C SER A 91 20.61 31.71 22.04
N ARG A 92 21.72 32.41 21.77
CA ARG A 92 22.45 32.30 20.50
C ARG A 92 23.08 30.91 20.31
N GLU A 93 23.70 30.36 21.34
CA GLU A 93 24.27 29.01 21.28
C GLU A 93 23.17 27.95 21.08
N ARG A 94 22.04 28.11 21.79
CA ARG A 94 20.87 27.24 21.64
C ARG A 94 20.28 27.33 20.23
N LEU A 95 20.15 28.53 19.67
CA LEU A 95 19.66 28.76 18.31
C LEU A 95 20.53 28.04 17.28
N GLN A 96 21.86 28.13 17.40
CA GLN A 96 22.78 27.47 16.48
C GLN A 96 22.64 25.93 16.52
N LYS A 97 22.53 25.34 17.71
CA LYS A 97 22.29 23.90 17.88
C LYS A 97 20.96 23.48 17.26
N LEU A 98 19.91 24.27 17.50
CA LEU A 98 18.57 24.01 16.98
C LEU A 98 18.51 24.12 15.45
N GLU A 99 19.21 25.09 14.85
CA GLU A 99 19.31 25.22 13.39
C GLU A 99 20.02 24.02 12.75
N ALA A 100 21.06 23.49 13.39
CA ALA A 100 21.72 22.27 12.95
C ALA A 100 20.80 21.04 13.04
N GLU A 101 20.07 20.88 14.16
CA GLU A 101 19.08 19.81 14.35
C GLU A 101 17.95 19.90 13.30
N LEU A 102 17.41 21.10 13.06
CA LEU A 102 16.41 21.34 12.02
C LEU A 102 16.94 21.01 10.62
N GLY A 103 18.19 21.34 10.31
CA GLY A 103 18.82 20.98 9.04
C GLY A 103 18.84 19.47 8.83
N ALA A 104 19.35 18.73 9.81
CA ALA A 104 19.42 17.27 9.76
C ALA A 104 18.02 16.62 9.61
N MET A 105 17.05 17.05 10.42
CA MET A 105 15.68 16.52 10.34
C MET A 105 15.00 16.83 9.00
N LYS A 106 15.28 18.00 8.41
CA LYS A 106 14.75 18.37 7.08
C LYS A 106 15.34 17.52 5.96
N GLU A 107 16.63 17.21 6.03
CA GLU A 107 17.26 16.30 5.07
C GLU A 107 16.68 14.89 5.19
N GLU A 108 16.53 14.40 6.43
CA GLU A 108 15.94 13.10 6.72
C GLU A 108 14.50 12.99 6.18
N ILE A 109 13.62 13.96 6.50
CA ILE A 109 12.23 13.92 6.04
C ILE A 109 12.12 14.02 4.53
N THR A 110 12.99 14.78 3.86
CA THR A 110 13.03 14.85 2.40
C THR A 110 13.40 13.50 1.81
N SER A 111 14.43 12.83 2.34
CA SER A 111 14.79 11.46 1.91
C SER A 111 13.64 10.48 2.13
N MET A 112 12.97 10.56 3.29
CA MET A 112 11.84 9.68 3.62
C MET A 112 10.65 9.87 2.70
N LYS A 113 10.30 11.12 2.39
CA LYS A 113 9.19 11.43 1.46
C LYS A 113 9.48 10.96 0.04
N LEU A 114 10.74 11.08 -0.40
CA LEU A 114 11.15 10.64 -1.73
C LEU A 114 11.10 9.12 -1.86
N HIS A 115 11.51 8.41 -0.80
CA HIS A 115 11.37 6.96 -0.67
C HIS A 115 9.91 6.52 -0.69
N TRP A 116 9.08 7.11 0.16
CA TRP A 116 7.64 6.84 0.23
C TRP A 116 6.93 7.07 -1.11
N GLN A 117 7.22 8.19 -1.78
CA GLN A 117 6.64 8.48 -3.09
C GLN A 117 7.06 7.44 -4.13
N GLY A 118 8.33 7.00 -4.10
CA GLY A 118 8.82 5.94 -4.97
C GLY A 118 8.09 4.61 -4.75
N GLU A 119 7.89 4.19 -3.49
CA GLU A 119 7.07 3.01 -3.18
C GLU A 119 5.62 3.18 -3.69
N LYS A 120 5.01 4.34 -3.44
CA LYS A 120 3.64 4.63 -3.83
C LYS A 120 3.43 4.55 -5.34
N ASP A 121 4.33 5.14 -6.12
CA ASP A 121 4.26 5.15 -7.58
C ASP A 121 4.36 3.72 -8.16
N VAL A 122 5.23 2.89 -7.58
CA VAL A 122 5.37 1.49 -7.99
C VAL A 122 4.13 0.68 -7.62
N ILE A 123 3.59 0.84 -6.41
CA ILE A 123 2.34 0.18 -5.99
C ILE A 123 1.17 0.58 -6.91
N GLN A 124 1.07 1.87 -7.28
CA GLN A 124 0.06 2.32 -8.24
C GLN A 124 0.24 1.69 -9.62
N THR A 125 1.50 1.53 -10.07
CA THR A 125 1.81 0.83 -11.31
C THR A 125 1.36 -0.63 -11.26
N ILE A 126 1.70 -1.35 -10.19
CA ILE A 126 1.30 -2.75 -9.98
C ILE A 126 -0.23 -2.88 -10.02
N ARG A 127 -0.95 -2.00 -9.30
CA ARG A 127 -2.42 -1.95 -9.33
C ARG A 127 -2.96 -1.76 -10.75
N SER A 128 -2.43 -0.80 -11.51
CA SER A 128 -2.88 -0.55 -12.88
C SER A 128 -2.63 -1.73 -13.83
N VAL A 129 -1.49 -2.44 -13.66
CA VAL A 129 -1.17 -3.63 -14.46
C VAL A 129 -2.09 -4.79 -14.08
N LYS A 130 -2.36 -5.01 -12.79
CA LYS A 130 -3.32 -6.01 -12.32
C LYS A 130 -4.74 -5.76 -12.88
N GLU A 131 -5.19 -4.50 -12.89
CA GLU A 131 -6.46 -4.09 -13.51
C GLU A 131 -6.48 -4.38 -15.02
N ALA A 132 -5.38 -4.10 -15.74
CA ALA A 132 -5.26 -4.42 -17.16
C ALA A 132 -5.28 -5.93 -17.44
N CYS A 133 -4.58 -6.74 -16.63
CA CYS A 133 -4.61 -8.21 -16.73
C CYS A 133 -6.02 -8.75 -16.58
N GLU A 134 -6.79 -8.20 -15.64
CA GLU A 134 -8.17 -8.61 -15.45
C GLU A 134 -9.04 -8.27 -16.66
N GLN A 135 -8.96 -7.03 -17.15
CA GLN A 135 -9.75 -6.61 -18.30
C GLN A 135 -9.46 -7.50 -19.52
N LEU A 136 -8.19 -7.86 -19.69
CA LEU A 136 -7.73 -8.75 -20.73
C LEU A 136 -8.28 -10.18 -20.57
N ASN A 137 -8.36 -10.71 -19.34
CA ASN A 137 -8.95 -12.01 -19.05
C ASN A 137 -10.47 -12.03 -19.33
N ILE A 138 -11.18 -10.94 -19.03
CA ILE A 138 -12.61 -10.81 -19.38
C ILE A 138 -12.79 -10.83 -20.91
N GLU A 139 -11.93 -10.09 -21.62
CA GLU A 139 -11.94 -10.05 -23.08
C GLU A 139 -11.62 -11.42 -23.70
N GLU A 140 -10.64 -12.14 -23.13
CA GLU A 140 -10.29 -13.50 -23.55
C GLU A 140 -11.50 -14.45 -23.44
N GLN A 141 -12.17 -14.45 -22.29
CA GLN A 141 -13.36 -15.28 -22.05
C GLN A 141 -14.53 -14.90 -22.96
N GLN A 142 -14.63 -13.63 -23.36
CA GLN A 142 -15.63 -13.20 -24.34
C GLN A 142 -15.29 -13.74 -25.73
N ALA A 143 -14.04 -13.53 -26.19
CA ALA A 143 -13.58 -14.02 -27.49
C ALA A 143 -13.69 -15.54 -27.62
N GLU A 144 -13.40 -16.28 -26.55
CA GLU A 144 -13.55 -17.75 -26.50
C GLU A 144 -15.01 -18.18 -26.65
N ARG A 145 -15.96 -17.47 -26.00
CA ARG A 145 -17.40 -17.74 -26.14
C ARG A 145 -17.94 -17.41 -27.53
N GLU A 146 -17.39 -16.40 -28.17
CA GLU A 146 -17.74 -15.98 -29.54
C GLU A 146 -17.07 -16.87 -30.61
N GLY A 147 -16.12 -17.72 -30.23
CA GLY A 147 -15.37 -18.59 -31.14
C GLY A 147 -14.27 -17.87 -31.91
N ASP A 148 -13.89 -16.65 -31.52
CA ASP A 148 -12.78 -15.91 -32.12
C ASP A 148 -11.43 -16.41 -31.58
N LEU A 149 -10.99 -17.55 -32.11
CA LEU A 149 -9.72 -18.18 -31.74
C LEU A 149 -8.50 -17.31 -32.09
N SER A 150 -8.62 -16.38 -33.05
CA SER A 150 -7.53 -15.48 -33.42
C SER A 150 -7.29 -14.45 -32.32
N ARG A 151 -8.36 -13.83 -31.81
CA ARG A 151 -8.29 -12.89 -30.70
C ARG A 151 -7.81 -13.55 -29.41
N VAL A 152 -8.28 -14.77 -29.11
CA VAL A 152 -7.81 -15.55 -27.95
C VAL A 152 -6.29 -15.80 -28.02
N ALA A 153 -5.77 -16.15 -29.19
CA ALA A 153 -4.33 -16.39 -29.36
C ALA A 153 -3.50 -15.10 -29.18
N GLU A 154 -3.98 -13.97 -29.72
CA GLU A 154 -3.33 -12.66 -29.55
C GLU A 154 -3.27 -12.25 -28.07
N ILE A 155 -4.36 -12.44 -27.35
CA ILE A 155 -4.45 -12.15 -25.92
C ILE A 155 -3.48 -13.04 -25.13
N ARG A 156 -3.59 -14.38 -25.26
CA ARG A 156 -2.81 -15.33 -24.46
C ARG A 156 -1.30 -15.23 -24.69
N TYR A 157 -0.88 -15.09 -25.96
CA TYR A 157 0.53 -15.19 -26.32
C TYR A 157 1.21 -13.84 -26.60
N GLY A 158 0.44 -12.76 -26.69
CA GLY A 158 0.96 -11.40 -26.85
C GLY A 158 0.71 -10.57 -25.60
N GLN A 159 -0.52 -10.09 -25.46
CA GLN A 159 -0.87 -9.06 -24.48
C GLN A 159 -0.73 -9.55 -23.03
N ALA A 160 -1.13 -10.80 -22.73
CA ALA A 160 -1.03 -11.36 -21.39
C ALA A 160 0.42 -11.54 -20.95
N VAL A 161 1.29 -12.01 -21.85
CA VAL A 161 2.72 -12.16 -21.60
C VAL A 161 3.38 -10.81 -21.32
N GLU A 162 3.04 -9.78 -22.10
CA GLU A 162 3.57 -8.43 -21.89
C GLU A 162 3.17 -7.87 -20.51
N LEU A 163 1.88 -7.98 -20.14
CA LEU A 163 1.40 -7.50 -18.85
C LEU A 163 1.99 -8.30 -17.68
N GLN A 164 2.19 -9.61 -17.85
CA GLN A 164 2.79 -10.45 -16.83
C GLN A 164 4.27 -10.08 -16.59
N ASN A 165 5.04 -9.84 -17.65
CA ASN A 165 6.42 -9.35 -17.53
C ASN A 165 6.46 -7.97 -16.85
N ARG A 166 5.58 -7.05 -17.25
CA ARG A 166 5.48 -5.72 -16.61
C ARG A 166 5.13 -5.80 -15.13
N LEU A 167 4.28 -6.76 -14.75
CA LEU A 167 3.92 -7.00 -13.36
C LEU A 167 5.13 -7.52 -12.56
N GLU A 168 5.87 -8.46 -13.13
CA GLU A 168 7.10 -9.01 -12.53
C GLU A 168 8.16 -7.92 -12.34
N ASP A 169 8.44 -7.12 -13.37
CA ASP A 169 9.37 -5.99 -13.30
C ASP A 169 8.98 -4.98 -12.20
N ALA A 170 7.68 -4.67 -12.09
CA ALA A 170 7.18 -3.75 -11.08
C ALA A 170 7.30 -4.32 -9.66
N ASN A 171 7.02 -5.62 -9.48
CA ASN A 171 7.19 -6.31 -8.20
C ASN A 171 8.68 -6.37 -7.80
N GLU A 172 9.59 -6.66 -8.74
CA GLU A 172 11.02 -6.64 -8.48
C GLU A 172 11.50 -5.25 -8.06
N LYS A 173 11.04 -4.20 -8.77
CA LYS A 173 11.35 -2.81 -8.42
C LYS A 173 10.83 -2.45 -7.03
N LEU A 174 9.61 -2.88 -6.67
CA LEU A 174 9.06 -2.65 -5.33
C LEU A 174 9.89 -3.37 -4.28
N SER A 175 10.24 -4.64 -4.52
CA SER A 175 11.09 -5.42 -3.62
C SER A 175 12.44 -4.74 -3.41
N GLN A 176 13.07 -4.22 -4.46
CA GLN A 176 14.34 -3.50 -4.36
C GLN A 176 14.22 -2.21 -3.55
N LEU A 177 13.16 -1.43 -3.75
CA LEU A 177 12.89 -0.23 -2.94
C LEU A 177 12.67 -0.61 -1.47
N GLN A 178 11.96 -1.70 -1.19
CA GLN A 178 11.63 -2.09 0.17
C GLN A 178 12.74 -2.85 0.93
N LYS A 179 13.89 -3.13 0.29
CA LYS A 179 15.01 -3.88 0.92
C LYS A 179 15.55 -3.22 2.18
N ASP A 180 15.78 -1.92 2.11
CA ASP A 180 16.41 -1.17 3.20
C ASP A 180 15.37 -0.57 4.15
N ARG A 181 14.20 -0.20 3.61
CA ARG A 181 13.11 0.40 4.36
C ARG A 181 11.78 0.15 3.66
N LYS A 182 10.81 -0.40 4.39
CA LYS A 182 9.43 -0.59 3.92
C LYS A 182 8.52 0.44 4.59
N MET A 183 7.94 1.33 3.81
CA MET A 183 6.99 2.35 4.31
C MET A 183 5.54 2.04 3.98
N LEU A 184 5.28 1.29 2.90
CA LEU A 184 3.94 0.92 2.48
C LEU A 184 3.77 -0.60 2.42
N LYS A 185 2.61 -1.09 2.87
CA LYS A 185 2.16 -2.46 2.62
C LYS A 185 1.29 -2.47 1.35
N GLU A 186 1.42 -3.50 0.52
CA GLU A 186 0.53 -3.73 -0.63
C GLU A 186 -0.54 -4.80 -0.31
N GLU A 187 -0.26 -5.67 0.66
CA GLU A 187 -1.08 -6.83 0.99
C GLU A 187 -1.62 -6.71 2.41
N VAL A 188 -2.85 -7.17 2.61
CA VAL A 188 -3.43 -7.40 3.94
C VAL A 188 -2.90 -8.74 4.44
N ASP A 189 -2.23 -8.71 5.58
CA ASP A 189 -1.74 -9.89 6.29
C ASP A 189 -2.66 -10.27 7.47
N ASP A 190 -2.31 -11.33 8.19
CA ASP A 190 -3.06 -11.80 9.36
C ASP A 190 -3.00 -10.83 10.55
N GLU A 191 -1.94 -10.02 10.65
CA GLU A 191 -1.82 -8.98 11.69
C GLU A 191 -2.82 -7.84 11.47
N ASP A 192 -3.12 -7.52 10.21
CA ASP A 192 -4.09 -6.47 9.86
C ASP A 192 -5.54 -6.86 10.22
N ILE A 193 -5.80 -8.15 10.47
CA ILE A 193 -7.13 -8.74 10.75
C ILE A 193 -7.34 -9.01 12.25
N ALA A 194 -6.26 -9.09 13.03
CA ALA A 194 -6.25 -9.49 14.44
C ALA A 194 -6.60 -8.36 15.43
#